data_AF-A0A4Y2NYD2-F1
#
_entry.id   AF-A0A4Y2NYD2-F1
#
_cell.length_a   1.000
_cell.length_b   1.000
_cell.length_c   1.000
_cell.angle_alpha   90.00
_cell.angle_beta   90.00
_cell.angle_gamma   90.00
#
_symmetry.space_group_name_H-M   'P 1'
#
loop_
_entity.id
_entity.type
_entity.pdbx_description
1 polymer ?
#
loop_
_entity_poly.entity_id
_entity_poly.type
_entity_poly.pdbx_seq_one_letter_code
_entity_poly.pdbx_strand_id
1 'polypeptide(L)'
;MGTRLRNKLKSTKLSNGKKISGRGRLTDAQILLIQKYYGLAIRRNTSKSVDEMSRSIWAVYFHKLSTDVKPQHGLCPMGSDSWCGFNKSLVSGEKYIQKHFLPDCFTSN
;
A
#
# COMPACT_ATOMS: atom_id res chain seq x y z
N MET A 1 -1.39 -20.64 -2.76
CA MET A 1 0.04 -20.87 -2.41
C MET A 1 0.50 -19.99 -1.24
N GLY A 2 0.17 -20.27 0.02
CA GLY A 2 0.48 -19.31 1.12
C GLY A 2 0.84 -19.85 2.49
N THR A 3 0.51 -21.10 2.83
CA THR A 3 0.63 -21.58 4.22
C THR A 3 2.09 -21.80 4.64
N ARG A 4 2.94 -22.39 3.79
CA ARG A 4 4.37 -22.60 4.09
C ARG A 4 5.12 -21.30 4.34
N LEU A 5 4.91 -20.28 3.50
CA LEU A 5 5.57 -18.98 3.65
C LEU A 5 5.11 -18.27 4.92
N ARG A 6 3.80 -18.25 5.21
CA ARG A 6 3.26 -17.68 6.46
C ARG A 6 3.85 -18.37 7.70
N ASN A 7 3.98 -19.70 7.68
CA ASN A 7 4.55 -20.43 8.81
C ASN A 7 6.05 -20.12 9.00
N LYS A 8 6.83 -20.02 7.92
CA LYS A 8 8.25 -19.62 7.99
C LYS A 8 8.43 -18.18 8.50
N LEU A 9 7.57 -17.26 8.05
CA LEU A 9 7.63 -15.85 8.48
C LEU A 9 7.24 -15.66 9.95
N LYS A 10 6.36 -16.52 10.51
CA LYS A 10 5.99 -16.49 11.93
C LYS A 10 7.17 -16.79 12.87
N SER A 11 8.14 -17.60 12.45
CA SER A 11 9.34 -17.93 13.23
C SER A 11 10.53 -17.02 12.92
N THR A 12 10.50 -16.30 11.80
CA THR A 12 11.61 -15.42 11.37
C THR A 12 11.56 -14.08 12.11
N LYS A 13 12.70 -13.66 12.65
CA LYS A 13 12.89 -12.32 13.22
C LYS A 13 13.35 -11.36 12.13
N LEU A 14 12.81 -10.14 12.15
CA LEU A 14 13.24 -9.04 11.29
C LEU A 14 14.56 -8.45 11.82
N SER A 15 15.15 -7.50 11.08
CA SER A 15 16.39 -6.79 11.46
C SER A 15 16.35 -6.20 12.87
N ASN A 16 15.18 -5.82 13.35
CA ASN A 16 14.94 -5.31 14.71
C ASN A 16 14.77 -6.41 15.79
N GLY A 17 15.12 -7.67 15.49
CA GLY A 17 15.06 -8.81 16.41
C GLY A 17 13.65 -9.28 16.80
N LYS A 18 12.61 -8.63 16.27
CA LYS A 18 11.20 -8.93 16.57
C LYS A 18 10.54 -9.68 15.42
N LYS A 19 9.47 -10.42 15.72
CA LYS A 19 8.69 -11.17 14.72
C LYS A 19 7.90 -10.23 13.81
N ILE A 20 7.43 -10.77 12.69
CA ILE A 20 6.54 -10.06 11.76
C ILE A 20 5.15 -9.78 12.37
N SER A 21 4.71 -10.58 13.34
CA SER A 21 3.46 -10.39 14.07
C SER A 21 3.68 -9.61 15.38
N GLY A 22 2.66 -8.89 15.81
CA GLY A 22 2.66 -8.13 17.08
C GLY A 22 2.05 -6.73 16.94
N ARG A 23 1.92 -6.03 18.07
CA ARG A 23 1.41 -4.64 18.10
C ARG A 23 2.34 -3.73 17.31
N GLY A 24 1.76 -2.88 16.44
CA GLY A 24 2.53 -1.99 15.55
C GLY A 24 3.24 -2.72 14.40
N ARG A 25 2.73 -3.89 14.00
CA ARG A 25 3.26 -4.68 12.87
C ARG A 25 2.20 -4.92 11.81
N LEU A 26 2.62 -5.50 10.69
CA LEU A 26 1.75 -5.80 9.57
C LEU A 26 0.65 -6.77 10.03
N THR A 27 -0.60 -6.32 9.94
CA THR A 27 -1.75 -7.13 10.37
C THR A 27 -2.29 -7.94 9.21
N ASP A 28 -2.94 -9.08 9.51
CA ASP A 28 -3.63 -9.88 8.50
C ASP A 28 -4.68 -9.05 7.73
N ALA A 29 -5.35 -8.12 8.41
CA ALA A 29 -6.27 -7.18 7.79
C ALA A 29 -5.59 -6.27 6.74
N GLN A 30 -4.39 -5.74 7.05
CA GLN A 30 -3.61 -4.95 6.09
C GLN A 30 -3.15 -5.80 4.90
N ILE A 31 -2.73 -7.05 5.12
CA ILE A 31 -2.34 -7.99 4.06
C ILE A 31 -3.52 -8.26 3.12
N LEU A 32 -4.69 -8.60 3.67
CA LEU A 32 -5.91 -8.84 2.89
C LEU A 32 -6.31 -7.60 2.10
N LEU A 33 -6.18 -6.41 2.69
CA LEU A 33 -6.49 -5.16 2.02
C LEU A 33 -5.55 -4.89 0.83
N ILE A 34 -4.24 -5.11 1.00
CA ILE A 34 -3.25 -4.97 -0.08
C ILE A 34 -3.53 -5.99 -1.18
N GLN A 35 -3.81 -7.25 -0.85
CA GLN A 35 -4.18 -8.28 -1.84
C GLN A 35 -5.43 -7.89 -2.63
N LYS A 36 -6.44 -7.33 -1.95
CA LYS A 36 -7.67 -6.84 -2.59
C LYS A 36 -7.37 -5.72 -3.57
N TYR A 37 -6.56 -4.74 -3.19
CA TYR A 37 -6.19 -3.62 -4.07
C TYR A 37 -5.29 -4.05 -5.22
N TYR A 38 -4.37 -4.97 -4.99
CA TYR A 38 -3.54 -5.57 -6.03
C TYR A 38 -4.40 -6.23 -7.11
N GLY A 39 -5.34 -7.11 -6.70
CA GLY A 39 -6.27 -7.73 -7.64
C GLY A 39 -7.18 -6.72 -8.34
N LEU A 40 -7.58 -5.64 -7.65
CA LEU A 40 -8.38 -4.57 -8.25
C LEU A 40 -7.59 -3.78 -9.31
N ALA A 41 -6.30 -3.50 -9.06
CA ALA A 41 -5.43 -2.82 -10.00
C ALA A 41 -5.27 -3.62 -11.30
N ILE A 42 -5.13 -4.95 -11.21
CA ILE A 42 -5.09 -5.83 -12.39
C ILE A 42 -6.43 -5.79 -13.13
N ARG A 43 -7.54 -6.03 -12.44
CA ARG A 43 -8.88 -6.09 -13.06
C ARG A 43 -9.29 -4.79 -13.76
N ARG A 44 -8.87 -3.63 -13.25
CA ARG A 44 -9.18 -2.32 -13.85
C ARG A 44 -8.31 -1.96 -15.05
N ASN A 45 -7.22 -2.68 -15.29
CA ASN A 45 -6.26 -2.37 -16.35
C ASN A 45 -6.10 -3.54 -17.34
N THR A 46 -7.04 -4.49 -17.39
CA THR A 46 -6.98 -5.64 -18.30
C THR A 46 -6.99 -5.26 -19.78
N SER A 47 -7.62 -4.14 -20.13
CA SER A 47 -7.66 -3.59 -21.49
C SER A 47 -6.54 -2.58 -21.78
N LYS A 48 -5.63 -2.35 -20.84
CA LYS A 48 -4.52 -1.41 -20.98
C LYS A 48 -3.19 -2.12 -21.23
N SER A 49 -2.13 -1.33 -21.46
CA SER A 49 -0.77 -1.86 -21.56
C SER A 49 -0.28 -2.46 -20.24
N VAL A 50 0.72 -3.34 -20.34
CA VAL A 50 1.40 -3.93 -19.19
C VAL A 50 2.03 -2.84 -18.30
N ASP A 51 2.56 -1.79 -18.91
CA ASP A 51 3.16 -0.67 -18.18
C ASP A 51 2.13 0.09 -17.34
N GLU A 52 0.93 0.35 -17.87
CA GLU A 52 -0.17 0.99 -17.14
C GLU A 52 -0.66 0.11 -15.98
N MET A 53 -0.71 -1.20 -16.19
CA MET A 53 -1.05 -2.16 -15.14
C MET A 53 0.01 -2.18 -14.05
N SER A 54 1.29 -2.23 -14.42
CA SER A 54 2.43 -2.17 -13.50
C SER A 54 2.42 -0.88 -12.69
N ARG A 55 2.24 0.27 -13.35
CA ARG A 55 2.11 1.58 -12.70
C ARG A 55 0.96 1.60 -11.69
N SER A 56 -0.19 1.02 -12.04
CA SER A 56 -1.35 0.93 -11.14
C SER A 56 -1.08 0.04 -9.92
N ILE A 57 -0.33 -1.06 -10.09
CA ILE A 57 0.10 -1.92 -9.00
C ILE A 57 1.06 -1.18 -8.06
N TRP A 58 2.07 -0.49 -8.60
CA TRP A 58 3.00 0.32 -7.82
C TRP A 58 2.32 1.48 -7.10
N ALA A 59 1.29 2.09 -7.71
CA ALA A 59 0.49 3.13 -7.07
C ALA A 59 -0.16 2.64 -5.77
N VAL A 60 -0.65 1.40 -5.73
CA VAL A 60 -1.20 0.80 -4.50
C VAL A 60 -0.13 0.67 -3.42
N TYR A 61 1.07 0.22 -3.80
CA TYR A 61 2.18 0.03 -2.86
C TYR A 61 2.64 1.36 -2.26
N PHE A 62 2.94 2.35 -3.10
CA PHE A 62 3.38 3.67 -2.64
C PHE A 62 2.29 4.42 -1.87
N HIS A 63 1.02 4.28 -2.26
CA HIS A 63 -0.09 4.83 -1.47
C HIS A 63 -0.12 4.29 -0.04
N LYS A 64 0.25 3.01 0.18
CA LYS A 64 0.31 2.39 1.51
C LYS A 64 1.59 2.70 2.28
N LEU A 65 2.70 3.00 1.60
CA LEU A 65 3.92 3.51 2.24
C LEU A 65 3.85 5.00 2.56
N SER A 66 2.95 5.73 1.91
CA SER A 66 2.79 7.18 2.10
C SER A 66 2.46 7.52 3.55
N THR A 67 3.17 8.51 4.08
CA THR A 67 2.94 9.12 5.40
C THR A 67 2.76 10.62 5.24
N ASP A 68 2.24 11.31 6.26
CA ASP A 68 2.10 12.77 6.20
C ASP A 68 3.47 13.48 6.05
N VAL A 69 4.55 12.89 6.56
CA VAL A 69 5.93 13.42 6.44
C VAL A 69 6.55 13.11 5.08
N LYS A 70 6.25 11.92 4.52
CA LYS A 70 6.78 11.46 3.23
C LYS A 70 5.61 11.03 2.33
N PRO A 71 4.91 11.99 1.68
CA PRO A 71 3.79 11.70 0.81
C PRO A 71 4.27 11.00 -0.48
N GLN A 72 3.75 9.81 -0.76
CA GLN A 72 4.12 8.97 -1.91
C GLN A 72 2.91 8.69 -2.80
N HIS A 73 2.25 9.75 -3.24
CA HIS A 73 1.02 9.67 -4.05
C HIS A 73 1.23 9.89 -5.56
N GLY A 74 2.47 10.08 -6.03
CA GLY A 74 2.77 10.47 -7.41
C GLY A 74 2.35 9.47 -8.51
N LEU A 75 2.18 8.19 -8.17
CA LEU A 75 1.67 7.17 -9.11
C LEU A 75 0.15 7.00 -9.05
N CYS A 76 -0.51 7.59 -8.05
CA CYS A 76 -1.96 7.56 -7.97
C CYS A 76 -2.59 8.39 -9.11
N PRO A 77 -3.79 8.04 -9.59
CA PRO A 77 -4.49 8.85 -10.57
C PRO A 77 -4.72 10.27 -10.02
N MET A 78 -4.69 11.26 -10.90
CA MET A 78 -5.01 12.65 -10.59
C MET A 78 -6.49 12.93 -10.87
N GLY A 79 -7.00 14.05 -10.36
CA GLY A 79 -8.36 14.51 -10.63
C GLY A 79 -9.38 14.21 -9.53
N SER A 80 -10.56 14.81 -9.66
CA SER A 80 -11.69 14.67 -8.75
C SER A 80 -12.19 13.23 -8.62
N ASP A 81 -12.00 12.41 -9.66
CA ASP A 81 -12.43 11.01 -9.67
C ASP A 81 -11.35 10.04 -9.14
N SER A 82 -10.21 10.57 -8.69
CA SER A 82 -9.13 9.75 -8.17
C SER A 82 -9.59 8.97 -6.94
N TRP A 83 -9.22 7.69 -6.84
CA TRP A 83 -9.44 6.94 -5.59
C TRP A 83 -8.47 7.39 -4.48
N CYS A 84 -7.43 8.17 -4.81
CA CYS A 84 -6.47 8.71 -3.85
C CYS A 84 -7.00 10.01 -3.25
N GLY A 85 -7.33 9.98 -1.96
CA GLY A 85 -7.82 11.15 -1.24
C GLY A 85 -6.85 12.33 -1.24
N PHE A 86 -5.53 12.08 -1.21
CA PHE A 86 -4.52 13.13 -1.32
C PHE A 86 -4.61 13.86 -2.68
N ASN A 87 -4.59 13.12 -3.79
CA ASN A 87 -4.69 13.74 -5.11
C ASN A 87 -6.05 14.42 -5.35
N LYS A 88 -7.13 13.89 -4.77
CA LYS A 88 -8.43 14.58 -4.74
C LYS A 88 -8.35 15.92 -4.02
N SER A 89 -7.71 15.92 -2.85
CA SER A 89 -7.57 17.11 -2.01
C SER A 89 -6.76 18.22 -2.67
N LEU A 90 -5.79 17.87 -3.54
CA LEU A 90 -5.06 18.84 -4.35
C LEU A 90 -5.96 19.58 -5.35
N VAL A 91 -7.04 18.95 -5.80
CA VAL A 91 -8.01 19.55 -6.73
C VAL A 91 -9.10 20.31 -5.98
N SER A 92 -9.61 19.78 -4.87
CA SER A 92 -10.65 20.44 -4.07
C SER A 92 -10.12 21.54 -3.14
N GLY A 93 -8.82 21.58 -2.88
CA GLY A 93 -8.20 22.50 -1.91
C GLY A 93 -8.42 22.09 -0.44
N GLU A 94 -8.96 20.89 -0.19
CA GLU A 94 -9.24 20.40 1.16
C GLU A 94 -7.98 19.88 1.86
N LYS A 95 -7.99 19.86 3.20
CA LYS A 95 -6.91 19.25 3.98
C LYS A 95 -7.07 17.74 4.02
N TYR A 96 -6.10 17.01 3.48
CA TYR A 96 -6.03 15.56 3.59
C TYR A 96 -5.20 15.12 4.82
N ILE A 97 -5.68 14.10 5.53
CA ILE A 97 -4.97 13.45 6.63
C ILE A 97 -4.77 11.98 6.25
N GLN A 98 -3.52 11.50 6.28
CA GLN A 98 -3.23 10.12 5.94
C GLN A 98 -3.71 9.17 7.05
N LYS A 99 -4.76 8.38 6.76
CA LYS A 99 -5.39 7.49 7.75
C LYS A 99 -4.78 6.09 7.83
N HIS A 100 -4.09 5.63 6.78
CA HIS A 100 -3.71 4.22 6.63
C HIS A 100 -2.34 4.03 5.98
N PHE A 101 -1.29 4.01 6.79
CA PHE A 101 0.08 3.70 6.38
C PHE A 101 0.56 2.35 6.92
N LEU A 102 1.56 1.78 6.24
CA LEU A 102 2.26 0.59 6.71
C LEU A 102 3.09 0.90 7.97
N PRO A 103 3.23 -0.06 8.91
CA PRO A 103 4.01 0.18 10.12
C PRO A 103 5.49 0.46 9.82
N ASP A 104 6.14 1.21 10.71
CA ASP A 104 7.50 1.75 10.52
C ASP A 104 8.58 0.70 10.22
N CYS A 105 8.37 -0.54 10.67
CA CYS A 105 9.26 -1.65 10.36
C CYS A 105 9.38 -1.98 8.86
N PHE A 106 8.54 -1.38 8.01
CA PHE A 106 8.60 -1.48 6.55
C PHE A 106 8.89 -0.12 5.85
N THR A 107 9.02 0.97 6.60
CA THR A 107 9.28 2.32 6.05
C THR A 107 10.70 2.82 6.36
N SER A 108 11.47 2.06 7.16
CA SER A 108 12.87 2.35 7.51
C SER A 108 13.80 1.75 6.46
N ASN A 109 14.35 2.59 5.60
CA ASN A 109 15.50 2.27 4.74
C ASN A 109 16.65 3.18 5.17
#